data_AF-A0A353SZ84-F1
#
_entry.id   AF-A0A353SZ84-F1
#
_cell.length_a   1.000
_cell.length_b   1.000
_cell.length_c   1.000
_cell.angle_alpha   90.00
_cell.angle_beta   90.00
_cell.angle_gamma   90.00
#
_symmetry.space_group_name_H-M   'P 1'
#
loop_
_entity.id
_entity.type
_entity.pdbx_description
1 polymer ?
#
loop_
_entity_poly.entity_id
_entity_poly.type
_entity_poly.pdbx_seq_one_letter_code
_entity_poly.pdbx_strand_id
1 'polypeptide(L)'
;MSKTKGIITGLLLLTLVICLAVIAVEARTKIVRRLYDNFVYDNWNHYLPCKALPAEAQVSAIVQQHRDIVREIEQVNPGLVGVDMDSSTCPGKADLVIWYASHQNRLEIENILGGDSFFGVPTRLQNR
;
A
#
# COMPACT_ATOMS: atom_id res chain seq x y z
N MET A 1 33.27 -33.14 -23.31
CA MET A 1 31.90 -32.76 -23.74
C MET A 1 30.79 -33.12 -22.75
N SER A 2 30.77 -34.29 -22.10
CA SER A 2 29.68 -34.66 -21.16
C SER A 2 29.66 -33.84 -19.84
N LYS A 3 30.82 -33.65 -19.20
CA LYS A 3 30.92 -32.88 -17.92
C LYS A 3 30.47 -31.42 -18.05
N THR A 4 30.87 -30.72 -19.12
CA THR A 4 30.50 -29.32 -19.36
C THR A 4 29.00 -29.13 -19.55
N LYS A 5 28.33 -30.07 -20.23
CA LYS A 5 26.87 -30.08 -20.37
C LYS A 5 26.19 -30.28 -19.01
N GLY A 6 26.69 -31.19 -18.17
CA GLY A 6 26.17 -31.40 -16.81
C GLY A 6 26.29 -30.16 -15.92
N ILE A 7 27.41 -29.42 -16.01
CA ILE A 7 27.61 -28.16 -15.27
C ILE A 7 26.62 -27.08 -15.74
N ILE A 8 26.44 -26.92 -17.06
CA ILE A 8 25.50 -25.94 -17.64
C ILE A 8 24.06 -26.27 -17.24
N THR A 9 23.64 -27.54 -17.33
CA THR A 9 22.31 -27.97 -16.90
C THR A 9 22.11 -27.73 -15.40
N GLY A 10 23.13 -27.99 -14.57
CA GLY A 10 23.08 -27.70 -13.14
C GLY A 10 22.93 -26.21 -12.83
N LEU A 11 23.66 -25.34 -13.54
CA LEU A 11 23.51 -23.89 -13.44
C LEU A 11 22.12 -23.42 -13.85
N LEU A 12 21.58 -23.92 -14.97
CA LEU A 12 20.24 -23.56 -15.44
C LEU A 12 19.15 -23.97 -14.43
N LEU A 13 19.25 -25.18 -13.87
CA LEU A 13 18.32 -25.64 -12.83
C LEU A 13 18.43 -24.79 -11.57
N LEU A 14 19.65 -24.43 -11.15
CA LEU A 14 19.86 -23.55 -10.00
C LEU A 14 19.26 -22.16 -10.24
N THR A 15 19.49 -21.56 -11.41
CA THR A 15 18.89 -20.27 -11.78
C THR A 15 17.37 -20.35 -11.78
N LEU A 16 16.78 -21.40 -12.34
CA LEU A 16 15.33 -21.60 -12.31
C LEU A 16 14.78 -21.66 -10.88
N VAL A 17 15.43 -22.42 -10.00
CA VAL A 17 15.04 -22.51 -8.57
C VAL A 17 15.12 -21.15 -7.89
N ILE A 18 16.19 -20.39 -8.14
CA ILE A 18 16.34 -19.03 -7.61
C ILE A 18 15.21 -18.12 -8.12
N CYS A 19 14.90 -18.16 -9.41
CA CYS A 19 13.79 -17.38 -9.98
C CYS A 19 12.45 -17.73 -9.33
N LEU A 20 12.15 -19.02 -9.15
CA LEU A 20 10.93 -19.47 -8.47
C LEU A 20 10.88 -19.01 -7.01
N ALA A 21 12.02 -19.06 -6.30
CA ALA A 21 12.11 -18.58 -4.92
C ALA A 21 11.84 -17.06 -4.84
N VAL A 22 12.43 -16.26 -5.74
CA VAL A 22 12.19 -14.81 -5.81
C VAL A 22 10.72 -14.51 -6.08
N ILE A 23 10.10 -15.22 -7.02
CA ILE A 23 8.66 -15.08 -7.32
C ILE A 23 7.81 -15.42 -6.09
N ALA A 24 8.14 -16.50 -5.37
CA ALA A 24 7.41 -16.90 -4.17
C ALA A 24 7.57 -15.88 -3.02
N VAL A 25 8.75 -15.28 -2.85
CA VAL A 25 8.99 -14.19 -1.90
C VAL A 25 8.13 -12.99 -2.27
N GLU A 26 8.20 -12.52 -3.52
CA GLU A 26 7.43 -11.36 -3.98
C GLU A 26 5.92 -11.58 -3.88
N ALA A 27 5.43 -12.78 -4.15
CA ALA A 27 4.02 -13.11 -4.02
C ALA A 27 3.50 -12.90 -2.58
N ARG A 28 4.36 -13.07 -1.57
CA ARG A 28 4.01 -12.95 -0.15
C ARG A 28 4.29 -11.56 0.40
N THR A 29 5.43 -10.96 0.08
CA THR A 29 5.90 -9.72 0.70
C THR A 29 5.54 -8.48 -0.10
N LYS A 30 5.32 -8.62 -1.42
CA LYS A 30 5.04 -7.51 -2.35
C LYS A 30 6.11 -6.44 -2.33
N ILE A 31 7.39 -6.78 -2.10
CA ILE A 31 8.49 -5.83 -1.94
C ILE A 31 8.70 -5.03 -3.23
N VAL A 32 8.81 -5.72 -4.37
CA VAL A 32 9.00 -5.06 -5.67
C VAL A 32 7.80 -4.17 -5.97
N ARG A 33 6.58 -4.66 -5.73
CA ARG A 33 5.37 -3.85 -5.94
C ARG A 33 5.32 -2.62 -5.03
N ARG A 34 5.67 -2.75 -3.74
CA ARG A 34 5.76 -1.64 -2.78
C ARG A 34 6.73 -0.56 -3.26
N LEU A 35 7.92 -0.97 -3.71
CA LEU A 35 8.92 -0.05 -4.23
C LEU A 35 8.44 0.66 -5.50
N TYR A 36 7.79 -0.07 -6.40
CA TYR A 36 7.25 0.50 -7.63
C TYR A 36 6.12 1.50 -7.35
N ASP A 37 5.15 1.13 -6.51
CA ASP A 37 4.06 2.02 -6.11
C ASP A 37 4.61 3.26 -5.43
N ASN A 38 5.59 3.12 -4.53
CA ASN A 38 6.18 4.24 -3.81
C ASN A 38 7.06 5.17 -4.66
N PHE A 39 7.89 4.62 -5.57
CA PHE A 39 8.90 5.41 -6.27
C PHE A 39 8.46 5.90 -7.66
N VAL A 40 7.57 5.14 -8.32
CA VAL A 40 7.10 5.46 -9.68
C VAL A 40 5.75 6.15 -9.64
N TYR A 41 4.80 5.63 -8.86
CA TYR A 41 3.48 6.26 -8.72
C TYR A 41 3.40 7.26 -7.57
N ASP A 42 4.42 7.30 -6.71
CA ASP A 42 4.37 8.07 -5.47
C ASP A 42 3.15 7.70 -4.61
N ASN A 43 2.79 6.42 -4.57
CA ASN A 43 1.67 5.85 -3.82
C ASN A 43 2.16 5.03 -2.64
N TRP A 44 1.37 5.00 -1.57
CA TRP A 44 1.56 4.09 -0.45
C TRP A 44 0.32 3.23 -0.23
N ASN A 45 0.51 1.91 -0.04
CA ASN A 45 -0.58 0.98 0.17
C ASN A 45 -0.31 0.09 1.39
N HIS A 46 -1.34 -0.23 2.19
CA HIS A 46 -1.19 -1.11 3.34
C HIS A 46 -0.94 -2.60 2.97
N TYR A 47 -1.30 -3.04 1.76
CA TYR A 47 -1.21 -4.43 1.24
C TYR A 47 -1.83 -5.53 2.13
N LEU A 48 -2.52 -5.17 3.20
CA LEU A 48 -3.30 -6.10 4.03
C LEU A 48 -4.40 -6.81 3.22
N PRO A 49 -4.63 -8.12 3.47
CA PRO A 49 -5.77 -8.82 2.90
C PRO A 49 -7.08 -8.38 3.56
N CYS A 50 -8.22 -8.51 2.86
CA CYS A 50 -9.54 -8.09 3.36
C CYS A 50 -9.87 -8.63 4.77
N LYS A 51 -9.45 -9.85 5.10
CA LYS A 51 -9.68 -10.45 6.43
C LYS A 51 -9.01 -9.69 7.58
N ALA A 52 -7.94 -8.96 7.29
CA ALA A 52 -7.19 -8.17 8.26
C ALA A 52 -7.67 -6.71 8.34
N LEU A 53 -8.62 -6.30 7.49
CA LEU A 53 -9.21 -4.97 7.56
C LEU A 53 -10.26 -4.88 8.69
N PRO A 54 -10.44 -3.69 9.28
CA PRO A 54 -11.50 -3.42 10.25
C PRO A 54 -12.89 -3.41 9.60
N ALA A 55 -13.93 -3.51 10.44
CA ALA A 55 -15.32 -3.44 9.97
C ALA A 55 -15.69 -2.00 9.54
N GLU A 56 -16.57 -1.85 8.54
CA GLU A 56 -16.99 -0.55 8.02
C GLU A 56 -17.51 0.39 9.11
N ALA A 57 -18.36 -0.12 10.02
CA ALA A 57 -18.91 0.66 11.13
C ALA A 57 -17.82 1.19 12.08
N GLN A 58 -16.75 0.42 12.30
CA GLN A 58 -15.63 0.83 13.13
C GLN A 58 -14.84 1.96 12.46
N VAL A 59 -14.55 1.82 11.17
CA VAL A 59 -13.84 2.86 10.41
C VAL A 59 -14.64 4.15 10.38
N SER A 60 -15.95 4.06 10.08
CA SER A 60 -16.85 5.21 10.08
C SER A 60 -16.87 5.92 11.43
N ALA A 61 -16.92 5.19 12.54
CA ALA A 61 -16.86 5.77 13.89
C ALA A 61 -15.54 6.51 14.16
N ILE A 62 -14.40 5.93 13.80
CA ILE A 62 -13.07 6.55 13.98
C ILE A 62 -12.96 7.83 13.13
N VAL A 63 -13.39 7.77 11.87
CA VAL A 63 -13.40 8.93 10.96
C VAL A 63 -14.29 10.04 11.49
N GLN A 64 -15.46 9.70 12.04
CA GLN A 64 -16.38 10.66 12.66
C GLN A 64 -15.79 11.28 13.93
N GLN A 65 -15.12 10.47 14.75
CA GLN A 65 -14.48 10.92 15.99
C GLN A 65 -13.32 11.89 15.72
N HIS A 66 -12.57 11.68 14.63
CA HIS A 66 -11.38 12.47 14.27
C HIS A 66 -11.61 13.33 13.01
N ARG A 67 -12.81 13.89 12.85
CA ARG A 67 -13.18 14.73 11.69
C ARG A 67 -12.36 16.01 11.56
N ASP A 68 -11.83 16.51 12.67
CA ASP A 68 -10.89 17.63 12.71
C ASP A 68 -9.61 17.30 11.93
N ILE A 69 -9.02 16.13 12.15
CA ILE A 69 -7.81 15.69 11.43
C ILE A 69 -8.12 15.41 9.95
N VAL A 70 -9.29 14.83 9.65
CA VAL A 70 -9.73 14.67 8.24
C VAL A 70 -9.78 16.02 7.53
N ARG A 71 -10.36 17.04 8.18
CA ARG A 71 -10.40 18.39 7.62
C ARG A 71 -9.00 18.99 7.47
N GLU A 72 -8.11 18.78 8.44
CA GLU A 72 -6.72 19.23 8.36
C GLU A 72 -5.99 18.62 7.14
N ILE A 73 -6.17 17.31 6.90
CA ILE A 73 -5.65 16.63 5.70
C ILE A 73 -6.22 17.25 4.43
N GLU A 74 -7.53 17.46 4.34
CA GLU A 74 -8.18 18.10 3.17
C GLU A 74 -7.70 19.54 2.93
N GLN A 75 -7.28 20.26 3.99
CA GLN A 75 -6.73 21.61 3.88
C GLN A 75 -5.28 21.67 3.37
N VAL A 76 -4.57 20.54 3.27
CA VAL A 76 -3.23 20.49 2.65
C VAL A 76 -3.26 21.05 1.24
N ASN A 77 -4.30 20.72 0.48
CA ASN A 77 -4.54 21.32 -0.84
C ASN A 77 -6.05 21.24 -1.20
N PRO A 78 -6.84 22.26 -0.86
CA PRO A 78 -8.29 22.20 -0.99
C PRO A 78 -8.75 21.88 -2.43
N GLY A 79 -9.55 20.83 -2.58
CA GLY A 79 -10.04 20.34 -3.87
C GLY A 79 -9.07 19.44 -4.64
N LEU A 80 -7.81 19.32 -4.18
CA LEU A 80 -6.77 18.47 -4.74
C LEU A 80 -6.24 17.44 -3.74
N VAL A 81 -6.75 17.45 -2.50
CA VAL A 81 -6.56 16.42 -1.47
C VAL A 81 -7.93 16.05 -0.90
N GLY A 82 -8.15 14.76 -0.66
CA GLY A 82 -9.37 14.28 -0.02
C GLY A 82 -9.22 12.93 0.65
N VAL A 83 -10.18 12.63 1.53
CA VAL A 83 -10.19 11.41 2.34
C VAL A 83 -11.49 10.64 2.13
N ASP A 84 -11.37 9.44 1.56
CA ASP A 84 -12.49 8.55 1.27
C ASP A 84 -12.38 7.26 2.09
N MET A 85 -13.52 6.69 2.46
CA MET A 85 -13.59 5.33 3.01
C MET A 85 -13.92 4.36 1.87
N ASP A 86 -13.06 3.37 1.61
CA ASP A 86 -13.35 2.33 0.64
C ASP A 86 -13.96 1.10 1.33
N SER A 87 -15.28 0.97 1.22
CA SER A 87 -16.04 -0.22 1.62
C SER A 87 -16.42 -1.12 0.45
N SER A 88 -16.04 -0.74 -0.78
CA SER A 88 -16.46 -1.43 -2.00
C SER A 88 -15.54 -2.60 -2.35
N THR A 89 -14.25 -2.48 -2.03
CA THR A 89 -13.23 -3.49 -2.37
C THR A 89 -13.36 -4.76 -1.53
N CYS A 90 -13.72 -4.64 -0.26
CA CYS A 90 -13.82 -5.76 0.68
C CYS A 90 -15.19 -5.71 1.40
N PRO A 91 -16.20 -6.49 0.98
CA PRO A 91 -17.55 -6.40 1.56
C PRO A 91 -17.57 -6.56 3.09
N GLY A 92 -18.18 -5.61 3.79
CA GLY A 92 -18.29 -5.59 5.26
C GLY A 92 -17.03 -5.09 5.97
N LYS A 93 -16.00 -4.69 5.21
CA LYS A 93 -14.71 -4.19 5.69
C LYS A 93 -14.39 -2.87 5.02
N ALA A 94 -13.55 -2.06 5.66
CA ALA A 94 -13.10 -0.81 5.06
C ALA A 94 -11.65 -0.48 5.41
N ASP A 95 -11.06 0.34 4.55
CA ASP A 95 -9.84 1.09 4.77
C ASP A 95 -10.06 2.56 4.38
N LEU A 96 -9.05 3.40 4.63
CA LEU A 96 -9.07 4.80 4.22
C LEU A 96 -8.18 5.04 3.02
N VAL A 97 -8.68 5.83 2.07
CA VAL A 97 -7.94 6.27 0.90
C VAL A 97 -7.80 7.78 0.97
N ILE A 98 -6.56 8.24 1.11
CA ILE A 98 -6.23 9.66 1.01
C ILE A 98 -5.61 9.88 -0.36
N TRP A 99 -6.25 10.71 -1.17
CA TRP A 99 -5.74 11.08 -2.48
C TRP A 99 -5.16 12.50 -2.48
N TYR A 100 -4.17 12.75 -3.34
CA TYR A 100 -3.44 14.02 -3.42
C TYR A 100 -2.86 14.23 -4.82
N ALA A 101 -2.54 15.48 -5.16
CA ALA A 101 -2.05 15.87 -6.49
C ALA A 101 -0.51 15.96 -6.61
N SER A 102 0.26 15.90 -5.51
CA SER A 102 1.72 16.03 -5.57
C SER A 102 2.47 15.34 -4.42
N HIS A 103 3.76 15.05 -4.65
CA HIS A 103 4.65 14.51 -3.62
C HIS A 103 4.77 15.43 -2.39
N GLN A 104 4.74 16.75 -2.59
CA GLN A 104 4.76 17.68 -1.46
C GLN A 104 3.52 17.54 -0.59
N ASN A 105 2.34 17.36 -1.20
CA ASN A 105 1.11 17.10 -0.45
C ASN A 105 1.21 15.77 0.33
N ARG A 106 1.80 14.73 -0.28
CA ARG A 106 2.03 13.46 0.40
C ARG A 106 2.86 13.63 1.68
N LEU A 107 3.97 14.35 1.61
CA LEU A 107 4.85 14.57 2.77
C LEU A 107 4.13 15.31 3.90
N GLU A 108 3.30 16.30 3.56
CA GLU A 108 2.49 17.04 4.54
C GLU A 108 1.42 16.15 5.18
N ILE A 109 0.75 15.31 4.38
CA ILE A 109 -0.22 14.32 4.89
C ILE A 109 0.46 13.31 5.82
N GLU A 110 1.62 12.76 5.45
CA GLU A 110 2.38 11.83 6.28
C GLU A 110 2.78 12.47 7.63
N ASN A 111 3.13 13.76 7.63
CA ASN A 111 3.40 14.51 8.85
C ASN A 111 2.17 14.66 9.75
N ILE A 112 0.99 14.95 9.18
CA ILE A 112 -0.27 15.05 9.92
C ILE A 112 -0.67 13.70 10.52
N LEU A 113 -0.50 12.60 9.76
CA LEU A 113 -0.81 11.26 10.22
C LEU A 113 0.13 10.79 11.34
N GLY A 114 1.39 11.21 11.33
CA GLY A 114 2.40 10.78 12.29
C GLY A 114 2.73 9.28 12.21
N GLY A 115 2.38 8.62 11.10
CA GLY A 115 2.61 7.20 10.86
C GLY A 115 1.81 6.64 9.67
N ASP A 116 1.84 5.31 9.53
CA ASP A 116 1.30 4.57 8.39
C ASP A 116 -0.22 4.32 8.45
N SER A 117 -0.92 4.85 9.46
CA SER A 117 -2.35 4.56 9.66
C SER A 117 -3.06 5.73 10.31
N PHE A 118 -4.32 5.93 9.94
CA PHE A 118 -5.20 6.91 10.57
C PHE A 118 -5.83 6.32 11.83
N PHE A 119 -5.27 6.60 13.01
CA PHE A 119 -5.76 6.10 14.31
C PHE A 119 -5.99 4.57 14.33
N GLY A 120 -5.06 3.81 13.75
CA GLY A 120 -5.12 2.35 13.65
C GLY A 120 -5.97 1.82 12.49
N VAL A 121 -6.59 2.69 11.69
CA VAL A 121 -7.26 2.31 10.44
C VAL A 121 -6.20 2.18 9.34
N PRO A 122 -6.09 1.01 8.67
CA PRO A 122 -5.25 0.86 7.50
C PRO A 122 -5.57 1.93 6.46
N THR A 123 -4.54 2.61 5.97
CA THR A 123 -4.69 3.74 5.05
C THR A 123 -3.97 3.45 3.73
N ARG A 124 -4.35 4.12 2.66
CA ARG A 124 -3.63 4.18 1.39
C ARG A 124 -3.45 5.64 1.01
N LEU A 125 -2.29 5.97 0.48
CA LEU A 125 -1.93 7.26 -0.10
C LEU A 125 -1.89 7.08 -1.63
N GLN A 126 -2.72 7.83 -2.35
CA GLN A 126 -2.91 7.70 -3.80
C GLN A 126 -2.68 9.05 -4.49
N ASN A 127 -1.57 9.17 -5.22
CA ASN A 127 -1.32 10.26 -6.15
C ASN A 127 -2.31 10.20 -7.32
N ARG A 128 -3.09 11.26 -7.53
CA ARG A 128 -4.17 11.37 -8.52
C ARG A 128 -4.18 12.71 -9.24
#